data_AF-A0A399SNC8-F1
#
_entry.id   AF-A0A399SNC8-F1
#
_cell.length_a   1.000
_cell.length_b   1.000
_cell.length_c   1.000
_cell.angle_alpha   90.00
_cell.angle_beta   90.00
_cell.angle_gamma   90.00
#
_symmetry.space_group_name_H-M   'P 1'
#
loop_
_entity.id
_entity.type
_entity.pdbx_description
1 polymer ?
#
loop_
_entity_poly.entity_id
_entity_poly.type
_entity_poly.pdbx_seq_one_letter_code
_entity_poly.pdbx_strand_id
1 'polypeptide(L)'
;MNKQTEAFLLAEADIAGAVSGQRGAVVGVSRPHESAHLHVAGTATYTDDIPELAGTLHAALGMSTQAHARIVNMDLDRVKAAPGVVAVFTSADIPGTNDCGPIIHDDPILATDTVHFVGQPMFIVVATSHDAARRAARLGNIEYEVLPPLLTPEEARAAGKSVLPPMHLKRGEPAERIAEAPHSEAGKMSLGGQEQFYLESQISYAVPKEDNGMHVWCSTQHPTEMQHMVSHMLGWHANQVLV
;
A
#
# COMPACT_ATOMS: atom_id res chain seq x y z
N MET A 1 -7.07 27.32 -36.99
CA MET A 1 -6.55 26.61 -38.18
C MET A 1 -5.87 25.35 -37.68
N ASN A 2 -6.64 24.26 -37.60
CA ASN A 2 -6.20 22.99 -37.04
C ASN A 2 -5.12 22.39 -37.95
N LYS A 3 -3.91 22.19 -37.42
CA LYS A 3 -2.91 21.35 -38.07
C LYS A 3 -3.36 19.90 -37.91
N GLN A 4 -3.66 19.24 -39.02
CA GLN A 4 -3.92 17.79 -39.06
C GLN A 4 -2.72 17.03 -38.49
N THR A 5 -2.96 16.25 -37.44
CA THR A 5 -2.05 15.24 -36.87
C THR A 5 -2.36 13.88 -37.50
N GLU A 6 -2.10 13.74 -38.79
CA GLU A 6 -2.20 12.47 -39.51
C GLU A 6 -0.84 11.78 -39.61
N ALA A 7 -0.16 11.62 -38.46
CA ALA A 7 1.13 10.92 -38.39
C ALA A 7 1.01 9.40 -38.61
N PHE A 8 -0.20 8.86 -38.76
CA PHE A 8 -0.47 7.44 -38.97
C PHE A 8 -0.70 7.05 -40.45
N LEU A 9 -0.67 8.02 -41.38
CA LEU A 9 -0.79 7.80 -42.83
C LEU A 9 0.59 7.83 -43.53
N LEU A 10 1.58 7.18 -42.95
CA LEU A 10 2.80 6.86 -43.70
C LEU A 10 2.47 5.67 -44.62
N ALA A 11 2.66 5.86 -45.93
CA ALA A 11 2.57 4.78 -46.90
C ALA A 11 3.57 3.68 -46.55
N GLU A 12 3.24 2.40 -46.82
CA GLU A 12 4.09 1.23 -46.51
C GLU A 12 5.56 1.37 -46.96
N ALA A 13 5.82 2.21 -47.96
CA ALA A 13 7.16 2.49 -48.48
C ALA A 13 8.07 3.29 -47.52
N ASP A 14 7.52 4.14 -46.64
CA ASP A 14 8.33 4.97 -45.73
C ASP A 14 8.83 4.20 -44.49
N ILE A 15 8.23 3.06 -44.17
CA ILE A 15 8.68 2.18 -43.08
C ILE A 15 9.90 1.36 -43.53
N ALA A 16 10.02 1.07 -44.83
CA ALA A 16 11.10 0.24 -45.37
C ALA A 16 12.47 0.96 -45.45
N GLY A 17 12.49 2.29 -45.52
CA GLY A 17 13.71 3.08 -45.71
C GLY A 17 14.52 3.39 -44.44
N ALA A 18 13.92 3.28 -43.25
CA ALA A 18 14.60 3.60 -41.98
C ALA A 18 15.32 2.39 -41.34
N VAL A 19 15.19 1.19 -41.91
CA VAL A 19 15.62 -0.07 -41.27
C VAL A 19 16.83 -0.71 -41.99
N SER A 20 17.63 0.05 -42.74
CA SER A 20 18.84 -0.45 -43.40
C SER A 20 20.15 -0.06 -42.70
N GLY A 21 20.13 0.22 -41.39
CA GLY A 21 21.28 0.82 -40.69
C GLY A 21 21.79 0.17 -39.40
N GLN A 22 20.97 -0.54 -38.61
CA GLN A 22 21.44 -1.25 -37.40
C GLN A 22 20.47 -2.40 -37.06
N ARG A 23 20.75 -3.62 -37.54
CA ARG A 23 20.14 -4.82 -36.95
C ARG A 23 20.62 -4.92 -35.50
N GLY A 24 19.77 -4.53 -34.55
CA GLY A 24 20.04 -4.67 -33.10
C GLY A 24 19.83 -3.40 -32.26
N ALA A 25 19.62 -2.23 -32.87
CA ALA A 25 19.34 -1.02 -32.08
C ALA A 25 17.87 -0.95 -31.68
N VAL A 26 17.58 -1.27 -30.42
CA VAL A 26 16.23 -1.29 -29.83
C VAL A 26 15.92 -0.07 -28.96
N VAL A 27 16.94 0.72 -28.57
CA VAL A 27 16.79 1.91 -27.72
C VAL A 27 16.38 3.12 -28.56
N GLY A 28 15.39 3.89 -28.09
CA GLY A 28 14.93 5.12 -28.73
C GLY A 28 13.89 4.93 -29.84
N VAL A 29 13.45 3.68 -30.09
CA VAL A 29 12.37 3.36 -31.03
C VAL A 29 11.05 3.26 -30.28
N SER A 30 10.01 3.96 -30.75
CA SER A 30 8.66 3.84 -30.19
C SER A 30 8.06 2.49 -30.56
N ARG A 31 7.94 1.59 -29.58
CA ARG A 31 7.28 0.29 -29.71
C ARG A 31 6.07 0.25 -28.78
N PRO A 32 4.99 -0.46 -29.15
CA PRO A 32 3.93 -0.77 -28.20
C PRO A 32 4.49 -1.52 -27.00
N HIS A 33 3.90 -1.30 -25.81
CA HIS A 33 4.19 -2.06 -24.61
C HIS A 33 4.00 -3.57 -24.88
N GLU A 34 4.87 -4.44 -24.34
CA GLU A 34 4.87 -5.88 -24.67
C GLU A 34 3.51 -6.53 -24.42
N SER A 35 2.87 -6.16 -23.30
CA SER A 35 1.56 -6.69 -22.89
C SER A 35 0.36 -5.89 -23.43
N ALA A 36 0.55 -4.87 -24.27
CA ALA A 36 -0.55 -4.00 -24.74
C ALA A 36 -1.71 -4.80 -25.36
N HIS A 37 -1.39 -5.77 -26.22
CA HIS A 37 -2.38 -6.62 -26.87
C HIS A 37 -3.21 -7.44 -25.85
N LEU A 38 -2.62 -7.85 -24.73
CA LEU A 38 -3.31 -8.57 -23.66
C LEU A 38 -4.24 -7.65 -22.87
N HIS A 39 -3.80 -6.43 -22.55
CA HIS A 39 -4.63 -5.45 -21.83
C HIS A 39 -5.87 -5.06 -22.64
N VAL A 40 -5.70 -4.80 -23.94
CA VAL A 40 -6.81 -4.39 -24.81
C VAL A 40 -7.78 -5.56 -25.05
N ALA A 41 -7.29 -6.80 -25.05
CA ALA A 41 -8.12 -8.00 -25.17
C ALA A 41 -8.76 -8.44 -23.83
N GLY A 42 -8.36 -7.86 -22.69
CA GLY A 42 -8.79 -8.30 -21.37
C GLY A 42 -8.23 -9.67 -20.96
N THR A 43 -7.07 -10.05 -21.50
CA THR A 43 -6.42 -11.36 -21.24
C THR A 43 -5.10 -11.22 -20.49
N ALA A 44 -4.74 -10.01 -20.06
CA ALA A 44 -3.65 -9.80 -19.11
C ALA A 44 -4.17 -10.15 -17.71
N THR A 45 -3.50 -11.10 -17.04
CA THR A 45 -3.88 -11.54 -15.70
C THR A 45 -3.37 -10.58 -14.64
N TYR A 46 -4.28 -10.02 -13.84
CA TYR A 46 -4.01 -9.32 -12.59
C TYR A 46 -4.21 -10.25 -11.40
N THR A 47 -3.90 -9.80 -10.18
CA THR A 47 -3.86 -10.71 -9.02
C THR A 47 -5.25 -11.31 -8.71
N ASP A 48 -6.32 -10.51 -8.83
CA ASP A 48 -7.70 -10.97 -8.60
C ASP A 48 -8.27 -11.81 -9.76
N ASP A 49 -7.58 -11.86 -10.90
CA ASP A 49 -7.96 -12.72 -12.02
C ASP A 49 -7.44 -14.15 -11.86
N ILE A 50 -6.55 -14.39 -10.87
CA ILE A 50 -5.98 -15.71 -10.61
C ILE A 50 -7.09 -16.65 -10.12
N PRO A 51 -7.29 -17.83 -10.77
CA PRO A 51 -8.30 -18.77 -10.33
C PRO A 51 -8.07 -19.24 -8.90
N GLU A 52 -9.11 -19.11 -8.08
CA GLU A 52 -9.08 -19.55 -6.69
C GLU A 52 -9.00 -21.07 -6.59
N LEU A 53 -8.11 -21.57 -5.73
CA LEU A 53 -8.10 -22.96 -5.33
C LEU A 53 -9.34 -23.30 -4.50
N ALA A 54 -9.80 -24.54 -4.62
CA ALA A 54 -10.91 -25.04 -3.82
C ALA A 54 -10.61 -24.90 -2.32
N GLY A 55 -11.55 -24.29 -1.60
CA GLY A 55 -11.40 -24.00 -0.17
C GLY A 55 -10.71 -22.68 0.15
N THR A 56 -10.46 -21.81 -0.85
CA THR A 56 -10.03 -20.42 -0.63
C THR A 56 -10.99 -19.71 0.33
N LEU A 57 -10.42 -18.97 1.28
CA LEU A 57 -11.14 -18.12 2.23
C LEU A 57 -10.77 -16.66 1.95
N HIS A 58 -11.62 -15.74 2.40
CA HIS A 58 -11.41 -14.31 2.19
C HIS A 58 -11.25 -13.58 3.51
N ALA A 59 -10.42 -12.55 3.49
CA ALA A 59 -10.13 -11.74 4.65
C ALA A 59 -10.73 -10.33 4.56
N ALA A 60 -11.12 -9.77 5.70
CA ALA A 60 -11.46 -8.37 5.83
C ALA A 60 -10.95 -7.82 7.17
N LEU A 61 -10.50 -6.57 7.15
CA LEU A 61 -9.96 -5.89 8.33
C LEU A 61 -11.08 -5.23 9.15
N GLY A 62 -11.01 -5.40 10.46
CA GLY A 62 -11.69 -4.55 11.44
C GLY A 62 -10.82 -3.35 11.74
N MET A 63 -11.28 -2.15 11.37
CA MET A 63 -10.47 -0.93 11.39
C MET A 63 -10.97 0.07 12.43
N SER A 64 -10.04 0.86 12.97
CA SER A 64 -10.33 1.94 13.91
C SER A 64 -11.30 2.96 13.32
N THR A 65 -12.24 3.42 14.14
CA THR A 65 -13.09 4.59 13.82
C THR A 65 -12.60 5.87 14.50
N GLN A 66 -11.48 5.80 15.25
CA GLN A 66 -10.93 6.92 16.02
C GLN A 66 -9.60 7.39 15.43
N ALA A 67 -9.40 8.71 15.41
CA ALA A 67 -8.15 9.30 14.95
C ALA A 67 -7.00 9.11 15.95
N HIS A 68 -7.31 9.04 17.25
CA HIS A 68 -6.33 8.72 18.29
C HIS A 68 -7.08 8.22 19.52
N ALA A 69 -6.83 6.98 19.96
CA ALA A 69 -7.50 6.42 21.12
C ALA A 69 -6.75 5.21 21.69
N ARG A 70 -6.89 4.99 23.00
CA ARG A 70 -6.52 3.71 23.62
C ARG A 70 -7.67 2.72 23.46
N ILE A 71 -7.37 1.49 23.05
CA ILE A 71 -8.33 0.38 23.03
C ILE A 71 -8.48 -0.11 24.47
N VAL A 72 -9.67 0.09 25.05
CA VAL A 72 -9.99 -0.35 26.41
C VAL A 72 -10.42 -1.80 26.41
N ASN A 73 -11.25 -2.17 25.43
CA ASN A 73 -11.75 -3.51 25.23
C ASN A 73 -12.11 -3.74 23.76
N MET A 74 -11.97 -4.99 23.31
CA MET A 74 -12.29 -5.42 21.95
C MET A 74 -13.14 -6.70 22.04
N ASP A 75 -14.46 -6.53 22.04
CA ASP A 75 -15.42 -7.64 22.01
C ASP A 75 -15.71 -8.03 20.56
N LEU A 76 -15.28 -9.25 20.22
CA LEU A 76 -15.40 -9.84 18.89
C LEU A 76 -16.34 -11.04 18.87
N ASP A 77 -17.13 -11.29 19.92
CA ASP A 77 -17.99 -12.48 19.98
C ASP A 77 -19.03 -12.49 18.86
N ARG A 78 -19.62 -11.33 18.58
CA ARG A 78 -20.56 -11.18 17.45
C ARG A 78 -19.89 -11.34 16.09
N VAL A 79 -18.61 -10.98 15.97
CA VAL A 79 -17.82 -11.17 14.74
C VAL A 79 -17.57 -12.66 14.55
N LYS A 80 -17.09 -13.35 15.58
CA LYS A 80 -16.80 -14.80 15.56
C LYS A 80 -18.06 -15.64 15.28
N ALA A 81 -19.22 -15.22 15.79
CA ALA A 81 -20.48 -15.92 15.59
C ALA A 81 -21.18 -15.60 14.25
N ALA A 82 -20.65 -14.68 13.44
CA ALA A 82 -21.32 -14.26 12.21
C ALA A 82 -21.32 -15.38 11.15
N PRO A 83 -22.40 -15.53 10.35
CA PRO A 83 -22.48 -16.58 9.34
C PRO A 83 -21.32 -16.53 8.33
N GLY A 84 -20.68 -17.69 8.12
CA GLY A 84 -19.56 -17.85 7.19
C GLY A 84 -18.20 -17.46 7.74
N VAL A 85 -18.11 -16.90 8.96
CA VAL A 85 -16.82 -16.65 9.61
C VAL A 85 -16.17 -17.98 10.01
N VAL A 86 -14.89 -18.12 9.67
CA VAL A 86 -14.06 -19.28 9.96
C VAL A 86 -13.10 -18.98 11.09
N ALA A 87 -12.48 -17.80 11.08
CA ALA A 87 -11.55 -17.36 12.11
C ALA A 87 -11.54 -15.83 12.26
N VAL A 88 -11.13 -15.37 13.43
CA VAL A 88 -10.87 -13.96 13.72
C VAL A 88 -9.55 -13.88 14.47
N PHE A 89 -8.61 -13.08 13.97
CA PHE A 89 -7.28 -12.92 14.55
C PHE A 89 -7.04 -11.47 14.98
N THR A 90 -6.25 -11.33 16.02
CA THR A 90 -5.80 -10.07 16.62
C THR A 90 -4.28 -10.03 16.62
N SER A 91 -3.69 -8.92 17.09
CA SER A 91 -2.23 -8.82 17.26
C SER A 91 -1.64 -9.94 18.14
N ALA A 92 -2.42 -10.49 19.08
CA ALA A 92 -1.99 -11.58 19.95
C ALA A 92 -1.82 -12.93 19.22
N ASP A 93 -2.40 -13.07 18.04
CA ASP A 93 -2.33 -14.29 17.23
C ASP A 93 -1.16 -14.26 16.23
N ILE A 94 -0.40 -13.16 16.17
CA ILE A 94 0.81 -13.04 15.34
C ILE A 94 1.95 -13.79 16.05
N PRO A 95 2.47 -14.89 15.49
CA PRO A 95 3.48 -15.72 16.17
C PRO A 95 4.89 -15.10 16.17
N GLY A 96 5.17 -14.20 15.23
CA GLY A 96 6.44 -13.50 15.10
C GLY A 96 6.32 -12.02 15.44
N THR A 97 6.82 -11.15 14.56
CA THR A 97 6.87 -9.70 14.79
C THR A 97 5.62 -9.01 14.25
N ASN A 98 4.94 -8.24 15.11
CA ASN A 98 3.82 -7.38 14.73
C ASN A 98 4.32 -5.99 14.30
N ASP A 99 4.98 -5.91 13.14
CA ASP A 99 5.53 -4.67 12.58
C ASP A 99 5.58 -4.74 11.05
N CYS A 100 5.20 -3.65 10.38
CA CYS A 100 5.29 -3.45 8.93
C CYS A 100 5.88 -2.07 8.57
N GLY A 101 6.62 -1.45 9.50
CA GLY A 101 7.25 -0.15 9.28
C GLY A 101 8.48 -0.25 8.36
N PRO A 102 8.54 0.51 7.24
CA PRO A 102 9.61 0.35 6.25
C PRO A 102 10.92 1.04 6.63
N ILE A 103 10.88 2.01 7.56
CA ILE A 103 12.05 2.84 7.95
C ILE A 103 12.29 2.73 9.46
N ILE A 104 11.22 2.86 10.24
CA ILE A 104 11.23 2.72 11.69
C ILE A 104 10.27 1.57 12.01
N HIS A 105 10.65 0.72 12.96
CA HIS A 105 9.83 -0.38 13.46
C HIS A 105 8.80 0.14 14.48
N ASP A 106 7.90 1.01 14.00
CA ASP A 106 6.85 1.65 14.80
C ASP A 106 5.44 1.55 14.18
N ASP A 107 5.24 0.73 13.16
CA ASP A 107 3.95 0.56 12.49
C ASP A 107 3.45 -0.89 12.64
N PRO A 108 2.53 -1.17 13.58
CA PRO A 108 2.06 -2.53 13.82
C PRO A 108 1.14 -3.04 12.71
N ILE A 109 1.26 -4.33 12.34
CA ILE A 109 0.37 -4.99 11.37
C ILE A 109 -1.09 -4.93 11.85
N LEU A 110 -1.31 -5.21 13.13
CA LEU A 110 -2.58 -5.01 13.83
C LEU A 110 -2.32 -4.20 15.11
N ALA A 111 -3.08 -3.13 15.31
CA ALA A 111 -2.98 -2.28 16.49
C ALA A 111 -3.18 -3.08 17.77
N THR A 112 -2.36 -2.79 18.78
CA THR A 112 -2.39 -3.43 20.09
C THR A 112 -3.21 -2.59 21.07
N ASP A 113 -2.57 -1.61 21.71
CA ASP A 113 -3.15 -0.85 22.82
C ASP A 113 -3.71 0.49 22.38
N THR A 114 -3.15 1.08 21.31
CA THR A 114 -3.49 2.43 20.85
C THR A 114 -3.65 2.44 19.34
N VAL A 115 -4.67 3.16 18.88
CA VAL A 115 -4.88 3.49 17.47
C VAL A 115 -4.48 4.95 17.23
N HIS A 116 -3.80 5.20 16.12
CA HIS A 116 -3.17 6.47 15.77
C HIS A 116 -3.80 7.16 14.56
N PHE A 117 -4.76 6.51 13.89
CA PHE A 117 -5.52 7.08 12.79
C PHE A 117 -6.83 6.31 12.52
N VAL A 118 -7.78 6.98 11.88
CA VAL A 118 -9.01 6.34 11.37
C VAL A 118 -8.63 5.39 10.25
N GLY A 119 -9.10 4.15 10.29
CA GLY A 119 -8.75 3.12 9.33
C GLY A 119 -7.61 2.19 9.77
N GLN A 120 -6.95 2.44 10.92
CA GLN A 120 -5.88 1.56 11.39
C GLN A 120 -6.43 0.14 11.67
N PRO A 121 -5.83 -0.93 11.11
CA PRO A 121 -6.26 -2.30 11.36
C PRO A 121 -6.08 -2.71 12.83
N MET A 122 -7.09 -3.37 13.42
CA MET A 122 -7.05 -3.86 14.80
C MET A 122 -7.22 -5.38 14.88
N PHE A 123 -8.03 -5.94 13.98
CA PHE A 123 -8.25 -7.38 13.86
C PHE A 123 -8.55 -7.75 12.41
N ILE A 124 -8.42 -9.03 12.08
CA ILE A 124 -8.74 -9.57 10.75
C ILE A 124 -9.77 -10.69 10.87
N VAL A 125 -10.75 -10.69 9.97
CA VAL A 125 -11.80 -11.69 9.88
C VAL A 125 -11.57 -12.53 8.65
N VAL A 126 -11.52 -13.85 8.82
CA VAL A 126 -11.41 -14.83 7.73
C VAL A 126 -12.76 -15.54 7.58
N ALA A 127 -13.32 -15.54 6.38
CA ALA A 127 -14.65 -16.10 6.11
C ALA A 127 -14.71 -16.83 4.76
N THR A 128 -15.78 -17.59 4.55
CA THR A 128 -16.03 -18.38 3.33
C THR A 128 -16.38 -17.56 2.09
N SER A 129 -16.54 -16.24 2.22
CA SER A 129 -16.71 -15.32 1.10
C SER A 129 -16.22 -13.92 1.49
N HIS A 130 -15.75 -13.15 0.51
CA HIS A 130 -15.36 -11.75 0.67
C HIS A 130 -16.45 -10.92 1.37
N ASP A 131 -17.69 -11.15 0.95
CA ASP A 131 -18.87 -10.48 1.43
C ASP A 131 -19.20 -10.81 2.90
N ALA A 132 -19.05 -12.08 3.30
CA ALA A 132 -19.22 -12.49 4.69
C ALA A 132 -18.15 -11.87 5.60
N ALA A 133 -16.88 -11.88 5.16
CA ALA A 133 -15.77 -11.29 5.92
C ALA A 133 -16.03 -9.80 6.19
N ARG A 134 -16.40 -9.02 5.15
CA ARG A 134 -16.66 -7.59 5.26
C ARG A 134 -17.86 -7.25 6.14
N ARG A 135 -18.94 -8.03 6.07
CA ARG A 135 -20.11 -7.84 6.93
C ARG A 135 -19.78 -8.15 8.38
N ALA A 136 -19.06 -9.24 8.63
CA ALA A 136 -18.66 -9.64 9.98
C ALA A 136 -17.68 -8.64 10.62
N ALA A 137 -16.70 -8.12 9.88
CA ALA A 137 -15.75 -7.13 10.39
C ALA A 137 -16.43 -5.86 10.95
N ARG A 138 -17.61 -5.48 10.43
CA ARG A 138 -18.41 -4.34 10.92
C ARG A 138 -19.16 -4.61 12.22
N LEU A 139 -19.21 -5.86 12.69
CA LEU A 139 -19.87 -6.24 13.94
C LEU A 139 -18.97 -6.10 15.17
N GLY A 140 -17.69 -5.76 14.98
CA GLY A 140 -16.73 -5.56 16.07
C GLY A 140 -17.20 -4.47 17.03
N ASN A 141 -17.21 -4.78 18.32
CA ASN A 141 -17.59 -3.85 19.37
C ASN A 141 -16.33 -3.41 20.13
N ILE A 142 -15.79 -2.24 19.75
CA ILE A 142 -14.55 -1.72 20.31
C ILE A 142 -14.86 -0.58 21.26
N GLU A 143 -14.40 -0.71 22.50
CA GLU A 143 -14.46 0.34 23.50
C GLU A 143 -13.16 1.15 23.46
N TYR A 144 -13.29 2.46 23.28
CA TYR A 144 -12.18 3.39 23.18
C TYR A 144 -12.16 4.37 24.34
N GLU A 145 -10.97 4.67 24.83
CA GLU A 145 -10.69 5.93 25.51
C GLU A 145 -10.10 6.88 24.48
N VAL A 146 -10.90 7.85 24.02
CA VAL A 146 -10.48 8.80 22.97
C VAL A 146 -9.42 9.75 23.51
N LEU A 147 -8.33 9.90 22.77
CA LEU A 147 -7.21 10.79 23.08
C LEU A 147 -7.21 11.99 22.13
N PRO A 148 -6.66 13.15 22.53
CA PRO A 148 -6.53 14.29 21.64
C PRO A 148 -5.65 13.94 20.41
N PRO A 149 -6.16 14.05 19.17
CA PRO A 149 -5.37 13.84 17.97
C PRO A 149 -4.60 15.11 17.58
N LEU A 150 -3.52 14.94 16.81
CA LEU A 150 -2.82 16.02 16.12
C LEU A 150 -3.09 15.85 14.62
N LEU A 151 -3.87 16.76 14.03
CA LEU A 151 -4.42 16.60 12.68
C LEU A 151 -3.72 17.49 11.64
N THR A 152 -2.99 18.51 12.09
CA THR A 152 -2.26 19.43 11.21
C THR A 152 -0.76 19.47 11.51
N PRO A 153 0.10 19.78 10.50
CA PRO A 153 1.52 20.01 10.74
C PRO A 153 1.79 21.12 11.76
N GLU A 154 0.94 22.15 11.80
CA GLU A 154 1.05 23.25 12.76
C GLU A 154 0.78 22.79 14.19
N GLU A 155 -0.24 21.97 14.42
CA GLU A 155 -0.54 21.38 15.73
C GLU A 155 0.61 20.47 16.20
N ALA A 156 1.12 19.60 15.32
CA ALA A 156 2.25 18.74 15.64
C ALA A 156 3.49 19.54 16.02
N ARG A 157 3.81 20.59 15.26
CA ARG A 157 4.91 21.51 15.55
C ARG A 157 4.72 22.25 16.88
N ALA A 158 3.51 22.74 17.16
CA ALA A 158 3.19 23.42 18.42
C ALA A 158 3.33 22.47 19.63
N ALA A 159 3.02 21.19 19.44
CA ALA A 159 3.19 20.13 20.45
C ALA A 159 4.62 19.58 20.54
N GLY A 160 5.57 20.11 19.75
CA GLY A 160 6.96 19.62 19.71
C GLY A 160 7.09 18.18 19.18
N LYS A 161 6.15 17.73 18.35
CA LYS A 161 6.12 16.40 17.75
C LYS A 161 6.68 16.43 16.33
N SER A 162 7.51 15.44 16.02
CA SER A 162 8.10 15.23 14.69
C SER A 162 8.15 13.73 14.41
N VAL A 163 7.99 13.34 13.15
CA VAL A 163 8.10 11.93 12.71
C VAL A 163 9.57 11.51 12.62
N LEU A 164 10.42 12.35 12.04
CA LEU A 164 11.86 12.14 11.92
C LEU A 164 12.62 13.35 12.50
N PRO A 165 13.90 13.17 12.89
CA PRO A 165 14.76 14.29 13.27
C PRO A 165 14.81 15.36 12.16
N PRO A 166 14.75 16.67 12.50
CA PRO A 166 14.81 17.74 11.51
C PRO A 166 16.10 17.71 10.69
N MET A 167 15.97 17.65 9.38
CA MET A 167 17.12 17.76 8.46
C MET A 167 17.45 19.24 8.24
N HIS A 168 18.71 19.62 8.42
CA HIS A 168 19.22 20.96 8.11
C HIS A 168 20.19 20.91 6.92
N LEU A 169 19.88 21.65 5.86
CA LEU A 169 20.77 21.87 4.73
C LEU A 169 21.20 23.33 4.69
N LYS A 170 22.50 23.60 4.89
CA LYS A 170 23.09 24.95 4.81
C LYS A 170 24.16 24.98 3.72
N ARG A 171 24.16 26.04 2.91
CA ARG A 171 25.23 26.34 1.95
C ARG A 171 25.57 27.83 2.01
N GLY A 172 26.82 28.16 2.34
CA GLY A 172 27.27 29.55 2.54
C GLY A 172 26.60 30.21 3.74
N GLU A 173 26.52 31.55 3.75
CA GLU A 173 25.93 32.35 4.82
C GLU A 173 24.59 32.98 4.41
N PRO A 174 23.47 32.22 4.45
CA PRO A 174 22.19 32.67 3.91
C PRO A 174 21.64 33.90 4.63
N ALA A 175 21.84 34.03 5.94
CA ALA A 175 21.33 35.16 6.71
C ALA A 175 21.92 36.50 6.24
N GLU A 176 23.23 36.55 6.00
CA GLU A 176 23.93 37.73 5.49
C GLU A 176 23.44 38.06 4.07
N ARG A 177 23.36 37.06 3.20
CA ARG A 177 22.93 37.25 1.80
C ARG A 177 21.48 37.72 1.67
N ILE A 178 20.58 37.24 2.54
CA ILE A 178 19.19 37.71 2.59
C ILE A 178 19.13 39.15 3.09
N ALA A 179 19.94 39.53 4.09
CA ALA A 179 19.97 40.90 4.61
C ALA A 179 20.51 41.92 3.60
N GLU A 180 21.43 41.52 2.71
CA GLU A 180 21.99 42.35 1.64
C GLU A 180 21.10 42.43 0.38
N ALA A 181 20.04 41.64 0.30
CA ALA A 181 19.23 41.54 -0.92
C ALA A 181 18.45 42.84 -1.20
N PRO A 182 18.44 43.34 -2.45
CA PRO A 182 17.73 44.58 -2.81
C PRO A 182 16.20 44.43 -2.73
N HIS A 183 15.70 43.20 -2.77
CA HIS A 183 14.29 42.86 -2.64
C HIS A 183 14.16 41.66 -1.72
N SER A 184 13.13 41.67 -0.87
CA SER A 184 12.84 40.60 0.08
C SER A 184 11.33 40.37 0.12
N GLU A 185 10.92 39.13 0.00
CA GLU A 185 9.52 38.71 0.01
C GLU A 185 9.38 37.52 0.96
N ALA A 186 8.30 37.50 1.73
CA ALA A 186 7.97 36.41 2.64
C ALA A 186 6.57 35.87 2.32
N GLY A 187 6.44 34.55 2.27
CA GLY A 187 5.18 33.90 1.94
C GLY A 187 5.06 32.53 2.58
N LYS A 188 3.82 32.04 2.64
CA LYS A 188 3.49 30.67 3.03
C LYS A 188 2.79 29.99 1.86
N MET A 189 3.18 28.76 1.58
CA MET A 189 2.51 27.88 0.65
C MET A 189 2.03 26.63 1.39
N SER A 190 0.85 26.13 1.02
CA SER A 190 0.33 24.85 1.48
C SER A 190 0.04 23.98 0.27
N LEU A 191 0.36 22.69 0.37
CA LEU A 191 0.07 21.66 -0.62
C LEU A 191 -0.63 20.51 0.09
N GLY A 192 -1.79 20.11 -0.41
CA GLY A 192 -2.55 18.99 0.15
C GLY A 192 -1.94 17.63 -0.18
N GLY A 193 -2.48 16.60 0.46
CA GLY A 193 -2.16 15.21 0.11
C GLY A 193 -2.76 14.80 -1.24
N GLN A 194 -2.26 13.69 -1.78
CA GLN A 194 -2.76 13.08 -3.01
C GLN A 194 -2.79 11.57 -2.84
N GLU A 195 -3.92 10.96 -3.19
CA GLU A 195 -4.09 9.51 -3.24
C GLU A 195 -3.55 8.97 -4.57
N GLN A 196 -2.91 7.79 -4.54
CA GLN A 196 -2.32 7.18 -5.73
C GLN A 196 -3.38 6.82 -6.75
N PHE A 197 -4.53 6.33 -6.27
CA PHE A 197 -5.70 6.01 -7.09
C PHE A 197 -5.38 5.05 -8.26
N TYR A 198 -4.54 4.05 -7.99
CA TYR A 198 -4.33 2.94 -8.91
C TYR A 198 -5.65 2.21 -9.19
N LEU A 199 -5.82 1.71 -10.42
CA LEU A 199 -7.08 1.07 -10.84
C LEU A 199 -7.23 -0.35 -10.28
N GLU A 200 -6.13 -1.08 -10.12
CA GLU A 200 -6.09 -2.33 -9.36
C GLU A 200 -5.86 -2.01 -7.89
N SER A 201 -6.86 -2.25 -7.04
CA SER A 201 -6.73 -2.02 -5.60
C SER A 201 -5.74 -3.01 -4.93
N GLN A 202 -5.38 -2.75 -3.68
CA GLN A 202 -4.55 -3.66 -2.88
C GLN A 202 -5.18 -5.07 -2.83
N ILE A 203 -4.42 -6.06 -3.28
CA ILE A 203 -4.84 -7.46 -3.32
C ILE A 203 -3.64 -8.39 -3.13
N SER A 204 -3.85 -9.43 -2.33
CA SER A 204 -2.91 -10.51 -2.10
C SER A 204 -3.66 -11.83 -2.06
N TYR A 205 -3.13 -12.85 -2.74
CA TYR A 205 -3.60 -14.22 -2.71
C TYR A 205 -2.50 -15.13 -2.16
N ALA A 206 -2.72 -15.67 -0.96
CA ALA A 206 -1.76 -16.53 -0.27
C ALA A 206 -2.20 -17.99 -0.33
N VAL A 207 -1.32 -18.85 -0.85
CA VAL A 207 -1.55 -20.28 -1.01
C VAL A 207 -0.47 -21.08 -0.26
N PRO A 208 -0.84 -21.81 0.80
CA PRO A 208 0.04 -22.74 1.48
C PRO A 208 0.58 -23.82 0.53
N LYS A 209 1.82 -24.26 0.77
CA LYS A 209 2.53 -25.30 0.05
C LYS A 209 2.96 -26.41 1.01
N GLU A 210 3.55 -27.48 0.46
CA GLU A 210 4.16 -28.53 1.27
C GLU A 210 5.32 -28.00 2.14
N ASP A 211 5.68 -28.75 3.18
CA ASP A 211 6.78 -28.44 4.10
C ASP A 211 6.73 -27.02 4.73
N ASN A 212 5.54 -26.60 5.15
CA ASN A 212 5.31 -25.26 5.74
C ASN A 212 5.79 -24.11 4.84
N GLY A 213 5.64 -24.26 3.52
CA GLY A 213 5.86 -23.19 2.55
C GLY A 213 4.59 -22.38 2.26
N MET A 214 4.75 -21.19 1.70
CA MET A 214 3.64 -20.38 1.20
C MET A 214 4.05 -19.61 -0.06
N HIS A 215 3.14 -19.54 -1.05
CA HIS A 215 3.27 -18.66 -2.20
C HIS A 215 2.24 -17.54 -2.09
N VAL A 216 2.68 -16.30 -2.18
CA VAL A 216 1.84 -15.10 -2.08
C VAL A 216 1.93 -14.33 -3.40
N TRP A 217 0.87 -14.35 -4.19
CA TRP A 217 0.73 -13.39 -5.28
C TRP A 217 0.21 -12.08 -4.69
N CYS A 218 0.87 -10.96 -4.94
CA CYS A 218 0.35 -9.66 -4.50
C CYS A 218 0.68 -8.55 -5.51
N SER A 219 -0.22 -7.58 -5.59
CA SER A 219 0.00 -6.36 -6.37
C SER A 219 0.99 -5.45 -5.63
N THR A 220 2.29 -5.71 -5.81
CA THR A 220 3.37 -5.00 -5.10
C THR A 220 4.46 -4.50 -6.04
N GLN A 221 5.15 -3.44 -5.61
CA GLN A 221 6.38 -2.96 -6.25
C GLN A 221 7.64 -3.58 -5.63
N HIS A 222 7.55 -4.13 -4.41
CA HIS A 222 8.70 -4.61 -3.62
C HIS A 222 8.48 -6.06 -3.13
N PRO A 223 8.61 -7.07 -4.01
CA PRO A 223 8.35 -8.47 -3.64
C PRO A 223 9.28 -8.99 -2.52
N THR A 224 10.54 -8.59 -2.50
CA THR A 224 11.50 -8.98 -1.45
C THR A 224 11.11 -8.44 -0.07
N GLU A 225 10.58 -7.21 0.00
CA GLU A 225 10.10 -6.63 1.26
C GLU A 225 8.88 -7.39 1.78
N MET A 226 7.94 -7.72 0.89
CA MET A 226 6.76 -8.54 1.25
C MET A 226 7.17 -9.92 1.77
N GLN A 227 8.15 -10.58 1.13
CA GLN A 227 8.68 -11.87 1.57
C GLN A 227 9.20 -11.78 3.01
N HIS A 228 10.03 -10.77 3.30
CA HIS A 228 10.58 -10.57 4.64
C HIS A 228 9.48 -10.29 5.66
N MET A 229 8.57 -9.35 5.39
CA MET A 229 7.48 -9.01 6.32
C MET A 229 6.61 -10.21 6.65
N VAL A 230 6.19 -10.99 5.65
CA VAL A 230 5.39 -12.20 5.86
C VAL A 230 6.18 -13.24 6.68
N SER A 231 7.46 -13.45 6.37
CA SER A 231 8.29 -14.38 7.12
C SER A 231 8.49 -13.95 8.58
N HIS A 232 8.73 -12.66 8.84
CA HIS A 232 8.90 -12.13 10.19
C HIS A 232 7.61 -12.20 10.99
N MET A 233 6.46 -11.87 10.39
CA MET A 233 5.14 -11.99 11.02
C MET A 233 4.84 -13.43 11.44
N LEU A 234 5.17 -14.40 10.58
CA LEU A 234 4.94 -15.82 10.85
C LEU A 234 6.02 -16.47 11.74
N GLY A 235 7.13 -15.77 12.01
CA GLY A 235 8.30 -16.35 12.69
C GLY A 235 8.99 -17.44 11.86
N TRP A 236 8.91 -17.33 10.53
CA TRP A 236 9.44 -18.29 9.56
C TRP A 236 10.75 -17.81 8.94
N HIS A 237 11.46 -18.73 8.28
CA HIS A 237 12.58 -18.38 7.43
C HIS A 237 12.10 -17.84 6.08
N ALA A 238 12.79 -16.84 5.52
CA ALA A 238 12.40 -16.22 4.26
C ALA A 238 12.29 -17.20 3.07
N ASN A 239 13.08 -18.28 3.06
CA ASN A 239 13.01 -19.31 2.03
C ASN A 239 11.70 -20.13 2.04
N GLN A 240 10.90 -20.05 3.11
CA GLN A 240 9.58 -20.67 3.20
C GLN A 240 8.49 -19.83 2.52
N VAL A 241 8.77 -18.57 2.22
CA VAL A 241 7.81 -17.65 1.60
C VAL A 241 8.29 -17.30 0.20
N LEU A 242 7.46 -17.57 -0.80
CA LEU A 242 7.63 -17.11 -2.17
C LEU A 242 6.64 -15.97 -2.41
N VAL A 243 7.13 -14.87 -2.98
CA VAL A 243 6.32 -13.74 -3.45
C VAL A 243 6.63 -13.52 -4.93
#